data_AF-A0A084STE5-F1
#
_entry.id   AF-A0A084STE5-F1
#
_cell.length_a   1.000
_cell.length_b   1.000
_cell.length_c   1.000
_cell.angle_alpha   90.00
_cell.angle_beta   90.00
_cell.angle_gamma   90.00
#
_symmetry.space_group_name_H-M   'P 1'
#
loop_
_entity.id
_entity.type
_entity.pdbx_description
1 polymer ?
#
loop_
_entity_poly.entity_id
_entity_poly.type
_entity_poly.pdbx_seq_one_letter_code
_entity_poly.pdbx_strand_id
1 'polypeptide(L)'
;MRETYYVGAYWLARRETVEECARRTEALFSLLASCDPSLAHWFKKGRTLEKALQHRFETDAASLAKLFHQQAQKEGRFATDGFSLRGWNGVTHEAASSLSLLCGDASIWVSNLCLFDPPAEGPAEERVLQAPVLARILRAMAVAFEPEWGLATSHELRDEVWPESTPGGTFIGWLTYFSHRRGPLPPLPSPVHTEPVEDKGTLVILTPERLTAANPTHVALARDVSERLAHAGLLTPLRPWNE
;
A
#
# COMPACT_ATOMS: atom_id res chain seq x y z
N MET A 1 19.47 7.51 -12.81
CA MET A 1 18.01 7.66 -12.81
C MET A 1 17.55 7.65 -11.37
N ARG A 2 16.60 8.52 -10.99
CA ARG A 2 15.97 8.48 -9.66
C ARG A 2 14.82 7.49 -9.75
N GLU A 3 14.80 6.50 -8.87
CA GLU A 3 13.74 5.50 -8.84
C GLU A 3 12.47 6.06 -8.17
N THR A 4 11.30 5.63 -8.65
CA THR A 4 10.01 6.05 -8.08
C THR A 4 9.44 4.92 -7.24
N TYR A 5 9.19 5.19 -5.96
CA TYR A 5 8.71 4.20 -5.00
C TYR A 5 7.22 4.33 -4.74
N TYR A 6 6.62 3.23 -4.29
CA TYR A 6 5.25 3.20 -3.79
C TYR A 6 5.08 2.12 -2.71
N VAL A 7 4.02 2.24 -1.93
CA VAL A 7 3.56 1.22 -0.97
C VAL A 7 2.13 0.85 -1.32
N GLY A 8 1.87 -0.43 -1.56
CA GLY A 8 0.56 -0.94 -1.96
C GLY A 8 0.09 -2.08 -1.05
N ALA A 9 -1.20 -2.10 -0.76
CA ALA A 9 -1.88 -3.20 -0.07
C ALA A 9 -3.12 -3.59 -0.88
N TYR A 10 -3.33 -4.89 -1.11
CA TYR A 10 -4.30 -5.42 -2.08
C TYR A 10 -5.11 -6.60 -1.52
N TRP A 11 -6.40 -6.64 -1.83
CA TRP A 11 -7.31 -7.73 -1.48
C TRP A 11 -8.48 -7.82 -2.46
N LEU A 12 -9.06 -9.01 -2.62
CA LEU A 12 -10.19 -9.26 -3.53
C LEU A 12 -11.50 -9.50 -2.79
N ALA A 13 -12.59 -9.15 -3.46
CA ALA A 13 -13.94 -9.60 -3.15
C ALA A 13 -14.34 -9.50 -1.67
N ARG A 14 -14.08 -8.33 -1.06
CA ARG A 14 -14.52 -8.04 0.30
C ARG A 14 -15.51 -6.89 0.27
N ARG A 15 -16.79 -7.26 0.25
CA ARG A 15 -17.89 -6.30 0.36
C ARG A 15 -17.93 -5.74 1.77
N GLU A 16 -17.96 -4.43 1.87
CA GLU A 16 -18.03 -3.70 3.14
C GLU A 16 -19.01 -2.53 2.98
N THR A 17 -19.67 -2.13 4.07
CA THR A 17 -20.51 -0.93 4.06
C THR A 17 -19.66 0.34 4.07
N VAL A 18 -20.28 1.49 3.80
CA VAL A 18 -19.55 2.77 3.86
C VAL A 18 -18.98 3.04 5.25
N GLU A 19 -19.70 2.63 6.32
CA GLU A 19 -19.29 2.81 7.70
C GLU A 19 -18.10 1.90 8.06
N GLU A 20 -18.06 0.68 7.54
CA GLU A 20 -16.94 -0.24 7.69
C GLU A 20 -15.70 0.31 6.99
N CYS A 21 -15.84 0.72 5.73
CA CYS A 21 -14.77 1.36 4.97
C CYS A 21 -14.25 2.64 5.65
N ALA A 22 -15.15 3.47 6.19
CA ALA A 22 -14.79 4.69 6.89
C ALA A 22 -14.02 4.43 8.19
N ARG A 23 -14.45 3.45 9.00
CA ARG A 23 -13.72 3.07 10.23
C ARG A 23 -12.32 2.53 9.95
N ARG A 24 -12.18 1.66 8.94
CA ARG A 24 -10.86 1.17 8.53
C ARG A 24 -9.96 2.30 8.02
N THR A 25 -10.53 3.23 7.27
CA THR A 25 -9.81 4.38 6.72
C THR A 25 -9.39 5.36 7.82
N GLU A 26 -10.22 5.60 8.83
CA GLU A 26 -9.88 6.37 10.02
C GLU A 26 -8.71 5.74 10.78
N ALA A 27 -8.76 4.42 10.99
CA ALA A 27 -7.67 3.67 11.63
C ALA A 27 -6.37 3.80 10.84
N LEU A 28 -6.42 3.72 9.50
CA LEU A 28 -5.25 3.96 8.66
C LEU A 28 -4.67 5.36 8.90
N PHE A 29 -5.49 6.42 8.80
CA PHE A 29 -4.98 7.79 8.94
C PHE A 29 -4.41 8.07 10.33
N SER A 30 -5.02 7.51 11.38
CA SER A 30 -4.49 7.58 12.74
C SER A 30 -3.09 6.95 12.83
N LEU A 31 -2.90 5.76 12.26
CA LEU A 31 -1.62 5.07 12.25
C LEU A 31 -0.58 5.78 11.37
N LEU A 32 -0.97 6.32 10.22
CA LEU A 32 -0.08 7.09 9.33
C LEU A 32 0.43 8.37 9.99
N ALA A 33 -0.42 9.08 10.75
CA ALA A 33 -0.01 10.27 11.49
C ALA A 33 1.12 10.00 12.50
N SER A 34 1.22 8.75 13.00
CA SER A 34 2.34 8.34 13.85
C SER A 34 3.64 8.09 13.07
N CYS A 35 3.54 7.76 11.78
CA CYS A 35 4.67 7.33 10.94
C CYS A 35 5.65 8.47 10.64
N ASP A 36 5.12 9.62 10.20
CA ASP A 36 5.87 10.85 9.95
C ASP A 36 4.92 12.06 10.11
N PRO A 37 5.39 13.21 10.66
CA PRO A 37 4.54 14.40 10.84
C PRO A 37 3.87 14.90 9.55
N SER A 38 4.49 14.71 8.39
CA SER A 38 3.91 15.09 7.10
C SER A 38 2.70 14.25 6.69
N LEU A 39 2.39 13.16 7.40
CA LEU A 39 1.26 12.27 7.13
C LEU A 39 0.08 12.50 8.09
N ALA A 40 0.14 13.53 8.93
CA ALA A 40 -0.92 13.87 9.88
C ALA A 40 -2.11 14.60 9.24
N HIS A 41 -1.94 15.18 8.04
CA HIS A 41 -2.93 16.03 7.40
C HIS A 41 -3.12 15.65 5.94
N TRP A 42 -4.38 15.63 5.50
CA TRP A 42 -4.75 15.18 4.18
C TRP A 42 -5.77 16.11 3.54
N PHE A 43 -5.61 16.29 2.23
CA PHE A 43 -6.37 17.20 1.40
C PHE A 43 -6.95 16.44 0.22
N LYS A 44 -8.14 16.85 -0.24
CA LYS A 44 -8.68 16.34 -1.51
C LYS A 44 -7.87 16.91 -2.67
N LYS A 45 -7.70 16.11 -3.74
CA LYS A 45 -7.17 16.64 -5.00
C LYS A 45 -8.17 17.64 -5.61
N GLY A 46 -7.74 18.88 -5.78
CA GLY A 46 -8.51 19.96 -6.43
C GLY A 46 -8.04 20.21 -7.87
N ARG A 47 -8.82 20.95 -8.67
CA ARG A 47 -8.45 21.33 -10.05
C ARG A 47 -7.31 22.36 -10.10
N THR A 48 -7.05 23.07 -9.01
CA THR A 48 -5.93 24.01 -8.84
C THR A 48 -5.32 23.83 -7.45
N LEU A 49 -4.03 24.17 -7.29
CA LEU A 49 -3.31 24.04 -6.02
C LEU A 49 -3.97 24.84 -4.89
N GLU A 50 -4.34 26.10 -5.15
CA GLU A 50 -5.00 26.98 -4.18
C GLU A 50 -6.34 26.41 -3.68
N LYS A 51 -7.15 25.82 -4.58
CA LYS A 51 -8.40 25.16 -4.21
C LYS A 51 -8.13 23.84 -3.49
N ALA A 52 -7.13 23.07 -3.90
CA ALA A 52 -6.78 21.79 -3.27
C ALA A 52 -6.34 21.98 -1.80
N LEU A 53 -5.56 23.04 -1.52
CA LEU A 53 -5.13 23.40 -0.16
C LEU A 53 -6.28 23.86 0.76
N GLN A 54 -7.40 24.32 0.19
CA GLN A 54 -8.61 24.66 0.96
C GLN A 54 -9.48 23.44 1.27
N HIS A 55 -9.18 22.27 0.71
CA HIS A 55 -9.97 21.06 0.87
C HIS A 55 -9.30 20.04 1.79
N ARG A 56 -8.77 20.50 2.93
CA ARG A 56 -8.44 19.60 4.03
C ARG A 56 -9.69 18.80 4.39
N PHE A 57 -9.56 17.49 4.49
CA PHE A 57 -10.66 16.66 4.95
C PHE A 57 -10.35 16.09 6.34
N GLU A 58 -11.40 15.99 7.15
CA GLU A 58 -11.31 15.34 8.45
C GLU A 58 -11.23 13.82 8.24
N THR A 59 -10.31 13.19 8.99
CA THR A 59 -10.01 11.76 8.89
C THR A 59 -10.83 10.93 9.85
N ASP A 60 -11.85 11.51 10.50
CA ASP A 60 -12.78 10.78 11.35
C ASP A 60 -13.79 9.97 10.52
N ALA A 61 -14.28 8.86 11.07
CA ALA A 61 -15.15 7.94 10.35
C ALA A 61 -16.44 8.60 9.82
N ALA A 62 -17.04 9.53 10.56
CA ALA A 62 -18.30 10.17 10.13
C ALA A 62 -18.07 11.10 8.94
N SER A 63 -16.96 11.85 8.94
CA SER A 63 -16.56 12.67 7.80
C SER A 63 -16.18 11.82 6.60
N LEU A 64 -15.39 10.76 6.79
CA LEU A 64 -14.99 9.83 5.73
C LEU A 64 -16.18 9.13 5.08
N ALA A 65 -17.19 8.71 5.84
CA ALA A 65 -18.40 8.12 5.29
C ALA A 65 -19.15 9.09 4.36
N LYS A 66 -19.25 10.37 4.75
CA LYS A 66 -19.81 11.43 3.89
C LYS A 66 -18.99 11.61 2.62
N LEU A 67 -17.66 11.56 2.71
CA LEU A 67 -16.78 11.67 1.56
C LEU A 67 -16.99 10.53 0.56
N PHE A 68 -17.04 9.30 1.06
CA PHE A 68 -17.30 8.13 0.22
C PHE A 68 -18.65 8.21 -0.48
N HIS A 69 -19.70 8.63 0.23
CA HIS A 69 -21.01 8.86 -0.38
C HIS A 69 -20.99 9.92 -1.48
N GLN A 70 -20.37 11.08 -1.22
CA GLN A 70 -20.25 12.15 -2.22
C GLN A 70 -19.46 11.68 -3.46
N GLN A 71 -18.38 10.92 -3.25
CA GLN A 71 -17.56 10.43 -4.34
C GLN A 71 -18.29 9.36 -5.16
N ALA A 72 -18.97 8.42 -4.51
CA ALA A 72 -19.77 7.40 -5.20
C ALA A 72 -20.87 8.02 -6.07
N GLN A 73 -21.59 9.02 -5.54
CA GLN A 73 -22.60 9.78 -6.30
C GLN A 73 -22.01 10.49 -7.51
N LYS A 74 -20.85 11.13 -7.34
CA LYS A 74 -20.15 11.86 -8.42
C LYS A 74 -19.62 10.92 -9.51
N GLU A 75 -19.16 9.74 -9.13
CA GLU A 75 -18.64 8.73 -10.06
C GLU A 75 -19.76 7.86 -10.68
N GLY A 76 -21.00 8.04 -10.25
CA GLY A 76 -22.12 7.19 -10.68
C GLY A 76 -21.98 5.73 -10.23
N ARG A 77 -21.23 5.48 -9.15
CA ARG A 77 -21.04 4.15 -8.57
C ARG A 77 -22.26 3.73 -7.78
N PHE A 78 -22.65 2.47 -7.94
CA PHE A 78 -23.58 1.84 -7.03
C PHE A 78 -22.88 1.46 -5.73
N ALA A 79 -23.63 1.28 -4.65
CA ALA A 79 -23.09 0.81 -3.37
C ALA A 79 -22.43 -0.59 -3.47
N THR A 80 -22.59 -1.29 -4.59
CA THR A 80 -21.93 -2.56 -4.91
C THR A 80 -20.53 -2.40 -5.49
N ASP A 81 -20.17 -1.21 -5.95
CA ASP A 81 -18.95 -0.96 -6.75
C ASP A 81 -17.79 -0.40 -5.91
N GLY A 82 -17.88 -0.62 -4.58
CA GLY A 82 -16.95 -0.11 -3.58
C GLY A 82 -16.93 1.42 -3.45
N PHE A 83 -15.98 1.89 -2.66
CA PHE A 83 -15.79 3.30 -2.31
C PHE A 83 -14.35 3.73 -2.59
N SER A 84 -14.21 4.90 -3.19
CA SER A 84 -12.92 5.46 -3.58
C SER A 84 -12.58 6.72 -2.78
N LEU A 85 -11.30 6.88 -2.44
CA LEU A 85 -10.76 8.10 -1.84
C LEU A 85 -9.39 8.40 -2.45
N ARG A 86 -9.14 9.66 -2.76
CA ARG A 86 -7.83 10.15 -3.18
C ARG A 86 -7.44 11.37 -2.35
N GLY A 87 -6.30 11.27 -1.69
CA GLY A 87 -5.75 12.31 -0.83
C GLY A 87 -4.31 12.65 -1.18
N TRP A 88 -3.86 13.81 -0.73
CA TRP A 88 -2.45 14.20 -0.69
C TRP A 88 -2.18 15.00 0.58
N ASN A 89 -0.93 15.09 1.02
CA ASN A 89 -0.58 15.71 2.30
C ASN A 89 -0.44 17.24 2.28
N GLY A 90 -0.76 17.91 1.16
CA GLY A 90 -0.71 19.37 1.07
C GLY A 90 0.66 19.96 0.77
N VAL A 91 1.72 19.15 0.66
CA VAL A 91 3.07 19.60 0.29
C VAL A 91 3.18 19.73 -1.22
N THR A 92 3.72 20.84 -1.72
CA THR A 92 3.73 21.14 -3.16
C THR A 92 4.63 20.20 -3.98
N HIS A 93 4.20 19.91 -5.21
CA HIS A 93 4.95 19.16 -6.23
C HIS A 93 5.43 17.78 -5.75
N GLU A 94 6.63 17.36 -6.17
CA GLU A 94 7.21 16.04 -5.94
C GLU A 94 7.58 15.77 -4.46
N ALA A 95 7.44 16.77 -3.59
CA ALA A 95 7.56 16.58 -2.14
C ALA A 95 6.24 16.12 -1.49
N ALA A 96 5.14 16.01 -2.27
CA ALA A 96 3.86 15.51 -1.81
C ALA A 96 3.90 14.01 -1.55
N SER A 97 3.23 13.58 -0.47
CA SER A 97 2.75 12.21 -0.36
C SER A 97 1.32 12.13 -0.87
N SER A 98 1.00 11.01 -1.51
CA SER A 98 -0.29 10.77 -2.16
C SER A 98 -0.86 9.45 -1.65
N LEU A 99 -2.18 9.39 -1.48
CA LEU A 99 -2.91 8.17 -1.08
C LEU A 99 -4.08 7.95 -2.03
N SER A 100 -4.21 6.74 -2.57
CA SER A 100 -5.35 6.29 -3.35
C SER A 100 -5.93 5.02 -2.71
N LEU A 101 -7.23 5.01 -2.49
CA LEU A 101 -7.96 3.92 -1.87
C LEU A 101 -9.14 3.51 -2.74
N LEU A 102 -9.32 2.19 -2.88
CA LEU A 102 -10.54 1.54 -3.32
C LEU A 102 -10.84 0.42 -2.31
N CYS A 103 -12.00 0.45 -1.67
CA CYS A 103 -12.38 -0.53 -0.64
C CYS A 103 -13.88 -0.87 -0.70
N GLY A 104 -14.27 -2.00 -0.11
CA GLY A 104 -15.67 -2.45 -0.07
C GLY A 104 -16.21 -3.03 -1.39
N ASP A 105 -15.35 -3.21 -2.41
CA ASP A 105 -15.72 -3.85 -3.67
C ASP A 105 -15.76 -5.38 -3.52
N ALA A 106 -16.85 -5.98 -4.00
CA ALA A 106 -17.09 -7.43 -3.97
C ALA A 106 -16.54 -8.16 -5.22
N SER A 107 -15.98 -7.43 -6.19
CA SER A 107 -15.46 -7.97 -7.43
C SER A 107 -14.28 -8.91 -7.21
N ILE A 108 -14.30 -10.03 -7.93
CA ILE A 108 -13.14 -10.92 -8.07
C ILE A 108 -12.18 -10.46 -9.18
N TRP A 109 -12.61 -9.50 -10.00
CA TRP A 109 -11.87 -9.00 -11.16
C TRP A 109 -11.12 -7.70 -10.88
N VAL A 110 -11.60 -6.93 -9.90
CA VAL A 110 -11.01 -5.65 -9.49
C VAL A 110 -10.61 -5.77 -8.03
N SER A 111 -9.32 -5.61 -7.76
CA SER A 111 -8.84 -5.60 -6.39
C SER A 111 -9.20 -4.31 -5.69
N ASN A 112 -9.67 -4.44 -4.46
CA ASN A 112 -9.54 -3.37 -3.50
C ASN A 112 -8.05 -3.10 -3.27
N LEU A 113 -7.71 -1.84 -3.06
CA LEU A 113 -6.33 -1.41 -2.89
C LEU A 113 -6.21 -0.20 -1.98
N CYS A 114 -5.12 -0.14 -1.24
CA CYS A 114 -4.61 1.06 -0.62
C CYS A 114 -3.21 1.32 -1.16
N LEU A 115 -3.03 2.41 -1.88
CA LEU A 115 -1.78 2.82 -2.51
C LEU A 115 -1.31 4.12 -1.88
N PHE A 116 -0.06 4.14 -1.43
CA PHE A 116 0.64 5.30 -0.92
C PHE A 116 1.86 5.57 -1.78
N ASP A 117 1.93 6.79 -2.31
CA ASP A 117 3.10 7.29 -3.00
C ASP A 117 3.90 8.16 -2.01
N PRO A 118 5.10 7.74 -1.58
CA PRO A 118 5.99 8.56 -0.76
C PRO A 118 6.42 9.82 -1.53
N PRO A 119 6.95 10.84 -0.82
CA PRO A 119 7.57 11.99 -1.47
C PRO A 119 8.70 11.50 -2.39
N ALA A 120 8.73 12.00 -3.62
CA ALA A 120 9.79 11.71 -4.58
C ALA A 120 10.99 12.65 -4.41
N GLU A 121 10.81 13.83 -3.79
CA GLU A 121 11.89 14.81 -3.60
C GLU A 121 11.91 15.50 -2.23
N GLY A 122 13.07 16.11 -1.96
CA GLY A 122 13.31 16.97 -0.80
C GLY A 122 13.59 16.20 0.49
N PRO A 123 13.73 16.91 1.63
CA PRO A 123 13.98 16.29 2.93
C PRO A 123 12.89 15.28 3.30
N ALA A 124 11.67 15.51 2.78
CA ALA A 124 10.48 14.68 2.85
C ALA A 124 10.75 13.22 2.44
N GLU A 125 11.42 13.03 1.29
CA GLU A 125 11.80 11.73 0.77
C GLU A 125 12.79 11.03 1.70
N GLU A 126 13.86 11.69 2.13
CA GLU A 126 14.93 11.05 2.89
C GLU A 126 14.47 10.44 4.22
N ARG A 127 13.49 11.05 4.90
CA ARG A 127 12.94 10.46 6.15
C ARG A 127 11.89 9.39 5.87
N VAL A 128 11.04 9.56 4.83
CA VAL A 128 9.95 8.61 4.55
C VAL A 128 10.47 7.35 3.85
N LEU A 129 11.44 7.51 2.95
CA LEU A 129 11.99 6.46 2.11
C LEU A 129 13.15 5.72 2.81
N GLN A 130 12.84 5.22 4.00
CA GLN A 130 13.68 4.37 4.84
C GLN A 130 12.92 3.08 5.19
N ALA A 131 13.60 1.93 5.26
CA ALA A 131 12.95 0.66 5.55
C ALA A 131 12.05 0.71 6.80
N PRO A 132 12.48 1.28 7.94
CA PRO A 132 11.64 1.30 9.14
C PRO A 132 10.37 2.14 8.98
N VAL A 133 10.41 3.23 8.20
CA VAL A 133 9.23 4.08 7.99
C VAL A 133 8.27 3.44 7.01
N LEU A 134 8.77 2.88 5.90
CA LEU A 134 7.93 2.12 4.96
C LEU A 134 7.33 0.87 5.61
N ALA A 135 8.08 0.18 6.49
CA ALA A 135 7.58 -0.95 7.27
C ALA A 135 6.39 -0.55 8.15
N ARG A 136 6.48 0.61 8.82
CA ARG A 136 5.39 1.14 9.65
C ARG A 136 4.18 1.55 8.82
N ILE A 137 4.38 2.15 7.64
CA ILE A 137 3.29 2.49 6.71
C ILE A 137 2.59 1.23 6.20
N LEU A 138 3.35 0.23 5.73
CA LEU A 138 2.80 -1.03 5.24
C LEU A 138 2.11 -1.82 6.38
N ARG A 139 2.66 -1.80 7.59
CA ARG A 139 2.02 -2.32 8.80
C ARG A 139 0.70 -1.59 9.09
N ALA A 140 0.66 -0.26 8.98
CA ALA A 140 -0.56 0.52 9.17
C ALA A 140 -1.65 0.13 8.17
N MET A 141 -1.30 -0.05 6.89
CA MET A 141 -2.21 -0.57 5.87
C MET A 141 -2.69 -1.97 6.21
N ALA A 142 -1.78 -2.84 6.65
CA ALA A 142 -2.09 -4.22 7.00
C ALA A 142 -3.05 -4.32 8.19
N VAL A 143 -2.85 -3.50 9.23
CA VAL A 143 -3.73 -3.45 10.40
C VAL A 143 -5.09 -2.87 10.05
N ALA A 144 -5.13 -1.78 9.27
CA ALA A 144 -6.38 -1.11 8.91
C ALA A 144 -7.26 -1.94 7.96
N PHE A 145 -6.65 -2.55 6.95
CA PHE A 145 -7.37 -3.20 5.86
C PHE A 145 -7.27 -4.70 5.83
N GLU A 146 -6.41 -5.34 6.63
CA GLU A 146 -6.20 -6.79 6.58
C GLU A 146 -6.09 -7.31 5.13
N PRO A 147 -5.19 -6.75 4.31
CA PRO A 147 -5.06 -7.13 2.91
C PRO A 147 -4.57 -8.58 2.82
N GLU A 148 -4.69 -9.21 1.65
CA GLU A 148 -4.08 -10.52 1.46
C GLU A 148 -2.58 -10.41 1.19
N TRP A 149 -2.17 -9.35 0.49
CA TRP A 149 -0.80 -9.08 0.10
C TRP A 149 -0.53 -7.57 0.04
N GLY A 150 0.69 -7.15 0.32
CA GLY A 150 1.13 -5.78 0.13
C GLY A 150 2.64 -5.67 0.04
N LEU A 151 3.13 -4.53 -0.43
CA LEU A 151 4.57 -4.31 -0.62
C LEU A 151 4.93 -2.83 -0.57
N ALA A 152 6.22 -2.57 -0.37
CA ALA A 152 6.87 -1.32 -0.73
C ALA A 152 7.99 -1.62 -1.74
N THR A 153 8.05 -0.91 -2.86
CA THR A 153 9.06 -1.14 -3.91
C THR A 153 9.22 0.09 -4.80
N SER A 154 10.28 0.11 -5.62
CA SER A 154 10.34 0.98 -6.79
C SER A 154 9.69 0.35 -8.02
N HIS A 155 9.23 1.18 -8.94
CA HIS A 155 8.75 0.75 -10.26
C HIS A 155 9.86 0.04 -11.03
N GLU A 156 11.07 0.56 -10.97
CA GLU A 156 12.24 0.01 -11.66
C GLU A 156 12.61 -1.39 -11.13
N LEU A 157 12.57 -1.59 -9.81
CA LEU A 157 12.83 -2.92 -9.26
C LEU A 157 11.71 -3.90 -9.62
N ARG A 158 10.45 -3.44 -9.59
CA ARG A 158 9.32 -4.28 -10.00
C ARG A 158 9.55 -4.79 -11.42
N ASP A 159 9.95 -3.94 -12.35
CA ASP A 159 10.14 -4.32 -13.75
C ASP A 159 11.31 -5.31 -13.93
N GLU A 160 12.31 -5.27 -13.04
CA GLU A 160 13.44 -6.23 -13.03
C GLU A 160 13.12 -7.60 -12.41
N VAL A 161 12.18 -7.65 -11.46
CA VAL A 161 11.93 -8.83 -10.61
C VAL A 161 10.61 -9.51 -10.95
N TRP A 162 9.64 -8.77 -11.52
CA TRP A 162 8.38 -9.32 -11.98
C TRP A 162 8.57 -10.03 -13.32
N PRO A 163 8.37 -11.36 -13.41
CA PRO A 163 8.45 -12.04 -14.70
C PRO A 163 7.22 -11.69 -15.55
N GLU A 164 7.42 -11.18 -16.77
CA GLU A 164 6.33 -10.93 -17.74
C GLU A 164 5.43 -12.17 -17.95
N SER A 165 5.97 -13.36 -17.72
CA SER A 165 5.32 -14.66 -17.89
C SER A 165 4.31 -15.06 -16.80
N THR A 166 4.08 -14.22 -15.78
CA THR A 166 3.12 -14.52 -14.69
C THR A 166 1.94 -13.54 -14.67
N PRO A 167 0.94 -13.68 -15.57
CA PRO A 167 -0.24 -12.82 -15.55
C PRO A 167 -0.98 -12.96 -14.22
N GLY A 168 -1.11 -11.84 -13.49
CA GLY A 168 -1.96 -11.75 -12.29
C GLY A 168 -1.35 -12.31 -10.99
N GLY A 169 -0.07 -12.69 -10.97
CA GLY A 169 0.63 -13.13 -9.74
C GLY A 169 0.88 -11.99 -8.74
N THR A 170 1.43 -12.31 -7.57
CA THR A 170 2.05 -11.30 -6.68
C THR A 170 3.57 -11.40 -6.78
N PHE A 171 4.30 -10.43 -6.28
CA PHE A 171 5.76 -10.39 -6.38
C PHE A 171 6.38 -9.93 -5.06
N ILE A 172 7.70 -9.90 -5.00
CA ILE A 172 8.43 -9.36 -3.86
C ILE A 172 8.82 -7.91 -4.13
N GLY A 173 8.58 -7.03 -3.16
CA GLY A 173 9.14 -5.67 -3.11
C GLY A 173 10.36 -5.58 -2.20
N TRP A 174 10.84 -4.37 -1.94
CA TRP A 174 11.80 -4.11 -0.87
C TRP A 174 11.29 -4.61 0.48
N LEU A 175 10.03 -4.28 0.78
CA LEU A 175 9.27 -4.83 1.90
C LEU A 175 8.03 -5.51 1.34
N THR A 176 7.64 -6.65 1.89
CA THR A 176 6.45 -7.39 1.43
C THR A 176 5.69 -7.97 2.60
N TYR A 177 4.41 -7.64 2.70
CA TYR A 177 3.49 -8.21 3.68
C TYR A 177 2.75 -9.40 3.07
N PHE A 178 2.71 -10.50 3.83
CA PHE A 178 1.92 -11.68 3.53
C PHE A 178 0.90 -11.91 4.64
N SER A 179 -0.39 -11.98 4.29
CA SER A 179 -1.40 -12.44 5.22
C SER A 179 -1.14 -13.90 5.63
N HIS A 180 -1.47 -14.26 6.87
CA HIS A 180 -1.46 -15.66 7.32
C HIS A 180 -2.30 -16.59 6.42
N ARG A 181 -3.28 -16.05 5.68
CA ARG A 181 -4.06 -16.80 4.69
C ARG A 181 -3.18 -17.40 3.58
N ARG A 182 -2.01 -16.83 3.30
CA ARG A 182 -1.07 -17.32 2.26
C ARG A 182 -0.18 -18.47 2.72
N GLY A 183 -0.26 -18.84 4.00
CA GLY A 183 0.55 -19.92 4.57
C GLY A 183 1.88 -19.43 5.15
N PRO A 184 2.70 -20.36 5.65
CA PRO A 184 3.94 -20.04 6.35
C PRO A 184 5.04 -19.59 5.38
N LEU A 185 5.92 -18.71 5.85
CA LEU A 185 7.12 -18.34 5.11
C LEU A 185 8.14 -19.49 5.10
N PRO A 186 8.81 -19.77 3.98
CA PRO A 186 9.97 -20.65 3.95
C PRO A 186 11.16 -19.99 4.67
N PRO A 187 12.23 -20.75 4.99
CA PRO A 187 13.48 -20.16 5.43
C PRO A 187 14.02 -19.16 4.39
N LEU A 188 14.34 -17.94 4.84
CA LEU A 188 14.83 -16.84 3.99
C LEU A 188 16.33 -16.61 4.24
N PRO A 189 17.11 -16.21 3.20
CA PRO A 189 18.54 -15.97 3.32
C PRO A 189 18.84 -14.68 4.09
N SER A 190 20.03 -14.57 4.68
CA SER A 190 20.54 -13.26 5.13
C SER A 190 20.75 -12.34 3.92
N PRO A 191 20.49 -11.02 4.01
CA PRO A 191 20.13 -10.23 5.19
C PRO A 191 18.61 -10.09 5.43
N VAL A 192 17.79 -10.93 4.80
CA VAL A 192 16.33 -10.86 4.92
C VAL A 192 15.92 -11.14 6.36
N HIS A 193 15.06 -10.30 6.89
CA HIS A 193 14.44 -10.51 8.19
C HIS A 193 12.93 -10.37 8.09
N THR A 194 12.25 -10.86 9.11
CA THR A 194 10.79 -10.90 9.16
C THR A 194 10.29 -10.25 10.43
N GLU A 195 9.16 -9.56 10.34
CA GLU A 195 8.47 -8.97 11.49
C GLU A 195 7.02 -9.42 11.51
N PRO A 196 6.48 -9.85 12.66
CA PRO A 196 5.05 -10.15 12.77
C PRO A 196 4.22 -8.86 12.67
N VAL A 197 3.07 -8.96 12.01
CA VAL A 197 2.05 -7.90 11.96
C VAL A 197 0.83 -8.38 12.73
N GLU A 198 0.90 -8.21 14.05
CA GLU A 198 -0.12 -8.69 14.99
C GLU A 198 -0.48 -10.16 14.71
N ASP A 199 -1.77 -10.46 14.64
CA ASP A 199 -2.34 -11.76 14.28
C ASP A 199 -2.65 -11.90 12.77
N LYS A 200 -2.27 -10.91 11.94
CA LYS A 200 -2.76 -10.76 10.56
C LYS A 200 -1.82 -11.37 9.52
N GLY A 201 -0.51 -11.27 9.76
CA GLY A 201 0.48 -11.69 8.77
C GLY A 201 1.91 -11.43 9.19
N THR A 202 2.82 -11.55 8.22
CA THR A 202 4.25 -11.32 8.40
C THR A 202 4.76 -10.34 7.34
N LEU A 203 5.59 -9.39 7.78
CA LEU A 203 6.33 -8.48 6.94
C LEU A 203 7.72 -9.06 6.67
N VAL A 204 8.08 -9.22 5.40
CA VAL A 204 9.40 -9.62 4.92
C VAL A 204 10.15 -8.37 4.49
N ILE A 205 11.37 -8.18 4.97
CA ILE A 205 12.22 -7.01 4.70
C ILE A 205 13.52 -7.51 4.10
N LEU A 206 13.77 -7.18 2.82
CA LEU A 206 14.94 -7.68 2.12
C LEU A 206 16.25 -7.12 2.67
N THR A 207 16.30 -5.81 2.87
CA THR A 207 17.49 -5.09 3.34
C THR A 207 17.08 -3.91 4.23
N PRO A 208 17.91 -3.51 5.22
CA PRO A 208 17.67 -2.29 5.98
C PRO A 208 18.00 -1.01 5.18
N GLU A 209 18.94 -1.09 4.24
CA GLU A 209 19.26 0.01 3.33
C GLU A 209 18.25 0.12 2.19
N ARG A 210 18.18 1.31 1.57
CA ARG A 210 17.29 1.58 0.44
C ARG A 210 17.58 0.61 -0.70
N LEU A 211 16.60 -0.23 -1.00
CA LEU A 211 16.71 -1.19 -2.07
C LEU A 211 16.43 -0.52 -3.43
N THR A 212 17.28 -0.78 -4.41
CA THR A 212 17.33 -0.08 -5.71
C THR A 212 17.57 -1.09 -6.82
N ALA A 213 16.95 -0.87 -7.99
CA ALA A 213 17.22 -1.63 -9.21
C ALA A 213 18.64 -1.37 -9.75
N ALA A 214 19.22 -0.20 -9.45
CA ALA A 214 20.58 0.15 -9.87
C ALA A 214 21.69 -0.68 -9.19
N ASN A 215 21.41 -1.35 -8.07
CA ASN A 215 22.39 -2.19 -7.38
C ASN A 215 22.17 -3.67 -7.78
N PRO A 216 23.13 -4.32 -8.48
CA PRO A 216 22.96 -5.71 -8.91
C PRO A 216 22.81 -6.68 -7.75
N THR A 217 23.38 -6.39 -6.57
CA THR A 217 23.21 -7.21 -5.36
C THR A 217 21.77 -7.16 -4.85
N HIS A 218 21.12 -5.99 -4.91
CA HIS A 218 19.71 -5.84 -4.55
C HIS A 218 18.81 -6.65 -5.48
N VAL A 219 19.04 -6.56 -6.79
CA VAL A 219 18.27 -7.31 -7.79
C VAL A 219 18.47 -8.82 -7.62
N ALA A 220 19.71 -9.27 -7.41
CA ALA A 220 20.01 -10.68 -7.17
C ALA A 220 19.33 -11.22 -5.91
N LEU A 221 19.36 -10.47 -4.81
CA LEU A 221 18.67 -10.84 -3.58
C LEU A 221 17.15 -10.91 -3.78
N ALA A 222 16.57 -9.91 -4.45
CA ALA A 222 15.14 -9.89 -4.74
C ALA A 222 14.72 -11.09 -5.60
N ARG A 223 15.53 -11.47 -6.61
CA ARG A 223 15.28 -12.66 -7.44
C ARG A 223 15.35 -13.96 -6.65
N ASP A 224 16.42 -14.20 -5.87
CA ASP A 224 16.56 -15.42 -5.06
C ASP A 224 15.41 -15.56 -4.06
N VAL A 225 15.02 -14.46 -3.39
CA VAL A 225 13.89 -14.48 -2.44
C VAL A 225 12.56 -14.68 -3.15
N SER A 226 12.37 -14.06 -4.33
CA SER A 226 11.18 -14.25 -5.16
C SER A 226 11.01 -15.72 -5.55
N GLU A 227 12.06 -16.37 -6.03
CA GLU A 227 12.04 -17.79 -6.42
C GLU A 227 11.68 -18.70 -5.24
N ARG A 228 12.26 -18.45 -4.05
CA ARG A 228 11.95 -19.21 -2.83
C ARG A 228 10.48 -19.07 -2.43
N LEU A 229 9.96 -17.85 -2.46
CA LEU A 229 8.57 -17.57 -2.09
C LEU A 229 7.57 -18.10 -3.13
N ALA A 230 7.92 -18.04 -4.42
CA ALA A 230 7.15 -18.64 -5.49
C ALA A 230 7.09 -20.17 -5.35
N HIS A 231 8.23 -20.82 -5.07
CA HIS A 231 8.30 -22.27 -4.85
C HIS A 231 7.48 -22.70 -3.62
N ALA A 232 7.43 -21.86 -2.59
CA ALA A 232 6.60 -22.07 -1.41
C ALA A 232 5.11 -21.71 -1.63
N GLY A 233 4.73 -21.22 -2.83
CA GLY A 233 3.34 -20.90 -3.17
C GLY A 233 2.82 -19.58 -2.62
N LEU A 234 3.68 -18.69 -2.09
CA LEU A 234 3.25 -17.39 -1.54
C LEU A 234 3.04 -16.31 -2.61
N LEU A 235 3.62 -16.49 -3.80
CA LEU A 235 3.56 -15.50 -4.89
C LEU A 235 2.45 -15.77 -5.93
N THR A 236 1.38 -16.47 -5.51
CA THR A 236 0.21 -16.73 -6.36
C THR A 236 -0.68 -15.49 -6.51
N PRO A 237 -1.57 -15.46 -7.52
CA PRO A 237 -2.61 -14.44 -7.61
C PRO A 237 -3.37 -14.22 -6.31
N LEU A 238 -3.99 -13.03 -6.17
CA LEU A 238 -4.88 -12.75 -5.06
C LEU A 238 -6.07 -13.72 -5.09
N ARG A 239 -6.55 -14.11 -3.91
CA ARG A 239 -7.72 -14.96 -3.69
C ARG A 239 -8.88 -14.12 -3.15
N PRO A 240 -10.12 -14.43 -3.54
CA PRO A 240 -11.32 -13.87 -2.94
C PRO A 240 -11.29 -13.98 -1.40
N TRP A 241 -11.86 -13.00 -0.70
CA TRP A 241 -11.84 -12.99 0.77
C TRP A 241 -12.54 -14.20 1.41
N ASN A 242 -13.50 -14.80 0.72
CA ASN A 242 -14.32 -15.91 1.23
C ASN A 242 -13.87 -17.30 0.73
N GLU A 243 -12.71 -17.40 0.10
CA GLU A 243 -12.03 -18.66 -0.24
C GLU A 243 -10.89 -18.96 0.75
#